data_AF-A0A1I0XQ15-F1
#
_entry.id   AF-A0A1I0XQ15-F1
#
_cell.length_a   1.000
_cell.length_b   1.000
_cell.length_c   1.000
_cell.angle_alpha   90.00
_cell.angle_beta   90.00
_cell.angle_gamma   90.00
#
_symmetry.space_group_name_H-M   'P 1'
#
loop_
_entity.id
_entity.type
_entity.pdbx_description
1 polymer ?
#
loop_
_entity_poly.entity_id
_entity_poly.type
_entity_poly.pdbx_seq_one_letter_code
_entity_poly.pdbx_strand_id
1 'polypeptide(L)' 'MTELGKSLIQEGLEKGREEGKAELLIKLLMKKLKKIPNEYKEKIKTLPEDTVDAIATDIFDLTSVEELEQYF' A
#
# COMPACT_ATOMS: atom_id res chain seq x y z
N MET A 1 18.30 20.28 -18.40
CA MET A 1 18.05 19.42 -17.22
C MET A 1 19.21 18.44 -17.14
N THR A 2 19.88 18.34 -15.99
CA THR A 2 20.98 17.37 -15.79
C THR A 2 20.43 15.96 -15.65
N GLU A 3 21.25 14.94 -15.91
CA GLU A 3 20.86 13.54 -15.67
C GLU A 3 20.46 13.31 -14.21
N LEU A 4 21.16 13.93 -13.26
CA LEU A 4 20.76 13.94 -11.85
C LEU A 4 19.36 14.50 -11.63
N GLY A 5 19.02 15.62 -12.29
CA GLY A 5 17.69 16.22 -12.19
C GLY A 5 16.57 15.32 -12.73
N LYS A 6 16.84 14.55 -13.79
CA LYS A 6 15.90 13.56 -14.32
C LYS A 6 15.69 12.40 -13.34
N SER A 7 16.78 11.87 -12.77
CA SER A 7 16.73 10.76 -11.79
C SER A 7 15.87 11.13 -10.57
N LEU A 8 16.11 12.30 -9.97
CA LEU A 8 15.36 12.75 -8.79
C LEU A 8 13.86 12.92 -9.07
N ILE A 9 13.50 13.40 -10.27
CA ILE A 9 12.09 13.52 -10.66
C ILE A 9 11.47 12.11 -10.81
N GLN A 10 12.19 11.19 -11.44
CA GLN A 10 11.72 9.81 -11.62
C GLN A 10 11.53 9.09 -10.28
N GLU A 11 12.52 9.18 -9.38
CA GLU A 11 12.44 8.63 -8.02
C GLU A 11 11.27 9.23 -7.23
N GLY A 12 11.05 10.55 -7.35
CA GLY A 12 9.91 11.21 -6.70
C GLY A 12 8.55 10.74 -7.25
N LEU A 13 8.44 10.51 -8.55
CA LEU A 13 7.23 9.99 -9.18
C LEU A 13 6.96 8.53 -8.78
N GLU A 14 8.01 7.71 -8.73
CA GLU A 14 7.92 6.30 -8.32
C GLU A 14 7.49 6.20 -6.86
N LYS A 15 8.17 6.92 -5.96
CA LYS A 15 7.82 6.98 -4.54
C LYS A 15 6.40 7.51 -4.31
N GLY A 16 6.00 8.57 -5.02
CA GLY A 16 4.64 9.12 -4.91
C GLY A 16 3.56 8.13 -5.38
N ARG A 17 3.88 7.29 -6.37
CA ARG A 17 2.98 6.22 -6.84
C ARG A 17 2.87 5.10 -5.81
N GLU A 18 3.98 4.67 -5.22
CA GLU A 18 4.02 3.65 -4.16
C GLU A 18 3.22 4.09 -2.93
N GLU A 19 3.49 5.30 -2.43
CA GLU A 19 2.77 5.90 -1.28
C GLU A 19 1.27 6.00 -1.58
N GLY A 20 0.90 6.48 -2.77
CA GLY A 20 -0.49 6.61 -3.19
C GLY A 20 -1.24 5.27 -3.25
N LYS A 21 -0.58 4.20 -3.73
CA LYS A 21 -1.16 2.85 -3.75
C LYS A 21 -1.45 2.34 -2.34
N ALA A 22 -0.46 2.44 -1.44
CA ALA A 22 -0.62 1.99 -0.05
C ALA A 22 -1.73 2.77 0.67
N GLU A 23 -1.79 4.09 0.52
CA GLU A 23 -2.84 4.92 1.12
C GLU A 23 -4.24 4.57 0.61
N LEU A 24 -4.38 4.32 -0.70
CA LEU A 24 -5.65 3.92 -1.29
C LEU A 24 -6.08 2.56 -0.75
N LEU A 25 -5.17 1.58 -0.70
CA LEU A 25 -5.45 0.25 -0.16
C LEU A 25 -5.94 0.34 1.29
N ILE A 26 -5.28 1.14 2.14
CA ILE A 26 -5.71 1.34 3.54
C ILE A 26 -7.14 1.89 3.61
N LYS A 27 -7.50 2.88 2.77
CA LYS A 27 -8.85 3.44 2.73
C LYS A 27 -9.89 2.40 2.32
N LEU A 28 -9.58 1.56 1.33
CA LEU A 28 -10.46 0.48 0.88
C LEU A 28 -10.65 -0.59 1.95
N LEU A 29 -9.55 -1.04 2.57
CA LEU A 29 -9.60 -2.01 3.67
C LEU A 29 -10.40 -1.45 4.85
N MET A 30 -10.22 -0.17 5.21
CA MET A 30 -11.01 0.48 6.27
C MET A 30 -12.52 0.49 5.93
N LYS A 31 -12.88 0.66 4.65
CA LYS A 31 -14.27 0.60 4.20
C LYS A 31 -14.84 -0.82 4.28
N LYS A 32 -14.04 -1.85 3.95
CA LYS A 32 -14.41 -3.27 3.96
C LYS A 32 -14.51 -3.84 5.37
N LEU A 33 -13.46 -3.66 6.18
CA LEU A 33 -13.28 -4.28 7.50
C LEU A 33 -13.72 -3.38 8.67
N LYS A 34 -14.15 -2.15 8.38
CA LYS A 34 -14.57 -1.09 9.33
C LYS A 34 -13.46 -0.53 10.23
N LYS A 35 -12.70 -1.39 10.92
CA LYS A 35 -11.64 -1.00 11.84
C LYS A 35 -10.35 -1.74 11.51
N ILE A 36 -9.28 -0.97 11.35
CA ILE A 36 -7.93 -1.48 11.13
C ILE A 36 -7.02 -0.85 12.17
N PRO A 37 -6.29 -1.65 12.98
CA PRO A 37 -5.32 -1.13 13.92
C PRO A 37 -4.24 -0.32 13.19
N ASN A 38 -3.72 0.72 13.84
CA ASN A 38 -2.69 1.56 13.21
C ASN A 38 -1.43 0.78 12.84
N GLU A 39 -1.08 -0.26 13.60
CA GLU A 39 0.05 -1.13 13.28
C GLU A 39 -0.06 -1.75 11.88
N TYR A 40 -1.24 -2.24 11.48
CA TYR A 40 -1.46 -2.81 10.15
C TYR A 40 -1.35 -1.73 9.06
N LYS A 41 -1.82 -0.51 9.33
CA LYS A 41 -1.69 0.61 8.38
C LYS A 41 -0.23 0.97 8.14
N GLU A 42 0.58 1.00 9.20
CA GLU A 42 2.01 1.28 9.06
C GLU A 42 2.74 0.14 8.35
N LYS A 43 2.39 -1.14 8.64
CA LYS A 43 2.92 -2.28 7.88
C LYS A 43 2.62 -2.15 6.39
N ILE A 44 1.36 -1.85 6.01
CA ILE A 44 0.95 -1.70 4.60
C ILE A 44 1.75 -0.60 3.88
N LYS A 45 2.07 0.52 4.54
CA LYS A 45 2.88 1.60 3.94
C LYS A 45 4.33 1.20 3.64
N THR A 46 4.82 0.15 4.31
CA THR A 46 6.19 -0.36 4.13
C THR A 46 6.26 -1.58 3.23
N LEU A 47 5.12 -2.07 2.74
CA LEU A 47 5.07 -3.24 1.89
C LEU A 47 5.62 -2.93 0.49
N PRO A 48 6.29 -3.90 -0.14
CA PRO A 48 6.57 -3.87 -1.58
C PRO A 48 5.30 -3.65 -2.42
N GLU A 49 5.44 -2.98 -3.57
CA GLU A 49 4.31 -2.64 -4.48
C GLU A 49 3.52 -3.90 -4.90
N ASP A 50 4.21 -5.02 -5.14
CA ASP A 50 3.62 -6.29 -5.53
C ASP A 50 2.78 -6.91 -4.41
N THR A 51 3.21 -6.81 -3.16
CA THR A 51 2.42 -7.25 -2.01
C THR A 51 1.18 -6.37 -1.82
N VAL A 52 1.30 -5.05 -2.01
CA VAL A 52 0.14 -4.13 -1.98
C VAL A 52 -0.86 -4.50 -3.06
N ASP A 53 -0.40 -4.81 -4.27
CA ASP A 53 -1.26 -5.22 -5.39
C ASP A 53 -1.92 -6.60 -5.14
N ALA A 54 -1.24 -7.53 -4.47
CA ALA A 54 -1.81 -8.81 -4.07
C ALA A 54 -2.96 -8.62 -3.07
N ILE A 55 -2.76 -7.84 -2.01
CA ILE A 55 -3.83 -7.53 -1.05
C ILE A 55 -5.00 -6.81 -1.75
N ALA A 56 -4.72 -5.92 -2.69
CA ALA A 56 -5.75 -5.22 -3.45
C ALA A 56 -6.59 -6.17 -4.32
N THR A 57 -5.99 -7.24 -4.85
CA THR A 57 -6.68 -8.28 -5.62
C THR A 57 -7.60 -9.09 -4.73
N ASP A 58 -7.12 -9.47 -3.54
CA ASP A 58 -7.82 -10.36 -2.63
C ASP A 58 -8.79 -9.61 -1.68
N ILE A 59 -8.87 -8.29 -1.79
CA ILE A 59 -9.60 -7.41 -0.87
C ILE A 59 -11.09 -7.77 -0.66
N PHE A 60 -11.73 -8.31 -1.70
CA PHE A 60 -13.14 -8.68 -1.63
C PHE A 60 -13.37 -9.98 -0.85
N ASP A 61 -12.36 -10.84 -0.79
CA ASP A 61 -12.38 -12.11 -0.09
C ASP A 61 -12.01 -11.96 1.39
N LEU A 62 -11.28 -10.90 1.76
CA LEU A 62 -10.92 -10.62 3.15
C LEU A 62 -12.14 -10.46 4.06
N THR A 63 -12.22 -11.26 5.13
CA THR A 63 -13.32 -11.19 6.10
C THR A 63 -12.93 -10.56 7.44
N SER A 64 -11.64 -10.59 7.78
CA SER A 64 -11.10 -9.99 9.01
C SER A 64 -9.75 -9.30 8.76
N VAL A 65 -9.28 -8.54 9.75
CA VAL A 65 -7.99 -7.82 9.65
C VAL A 65 -6.80 -8.76 9.85
N GLU A 66 -6.99 -9.84 10.60
CA GLU A 66 -5.99 -10.87 10.90
C GLU A 66 -5.57 -11.62 9.62
N GLU A 67 -6.46 -11.73 8.63
CA GLU A 67 -6.12 -12.31 7.32
C GLU A 67 -5.06 -11.51 6.55
N LEU A 68 -4.77 -10.26 6.94
CA LEU A 68 -3.66 -9.49 6.36
C LEU A 68 -2.29 -10.01 6.80
N GLU A 69 -2.21 -10.81 7.87
CA GLU A 69 -0.95 -11.34 8.40
C GLU A 69 -0.21 -12.25 7.41
N GLN A 70 -0.92 -12.86 6.46
CA GLN A 70 -0.30 -13.69 5.42
C GLN A 70 0.56 -12.90 4.42
N TYR A 71 0.48 -11.56 4.44
CA TYR A 71 1.18 -10.66 3.52
C TYR A 71 2.34 -9.90 4.17
N PHE A 72 2.51 -9.98 5.50
CA PHE A 72 3.54 -9.23 6.24
C PHE A 72 4.84 -10.02 6.44
#